data_AF-A0AAD2ECL0-F1
#
_entry.id   AF-A0AAD2ECL0-F1
#
_cell.length_a   1.000
_cell.length_b   1.000
_cell.length_c   1.000
_cell.angle_alpha   90.00
_cell.angle_beta   90.00
_cell.angle_gamma   90.00
#
_symmetry.space_group_name_H-M   'P 1'
#
loop_
_entity.id
_entity.type
_entity.pdbx_description
1 polymer ?
#
loop_
_entity_poly.entity_id
_entity_poly.type
_entity_poly.pdbx_seq_one_letter_code
_entity_poly.pdbx_strand_id
1 'polypeptide(L)'
;MFESNKCTNLNVRNEVYLPNVETLFGMPGTILKASSLQNLSNLRELLLYEINDQCLNVISGKTPISEKLQKLELWFTQKFERLNLSRYDRLASLTITAVSYSPLIKLDIIEFPPNLIFLRLWDMKFTEDPMKEKTAFQSFKCCQFMDYFRS
;
A
#
# COMPACT_ATOMS: atom_id res chain seq x y z
N MET A 1 12.35 -44.41 37.50
CA MET A 1 11.22 -43.48 37.21
C MET A 1 11.81 -42.10 37.04
N PHE A 2 11.92 -41.64 35.80
CA PHE A 2 12.32 -40.26 35.50
C PHE A 2 11.02 -39.48 35.25
N GLU A 3 10.72 -38.53 36.13
CA GLU A 3 9.62 -37.61 35.94
C GLU A 3 9.87 -36.80 34.68
N SER A 4 8.94 -36.91 33.74
CA SER A 4 8.93 -36.10 32.53
C SER A 4 8.71 -34.64 32.91
N ASN A 5 9.73 -33.81 32.74
CA ASN A 5 9.57 -32.37 32.74
C ASN A 5 8.57 -32.00 31.64
N LYS A 6 7.38 -31.56 32.04
CA LYS A 6 6.44 -30.87 31.16
C LYS A 6 7.14 -29.59 30.68
N CYS A 7 7.76 -29.66 29.50
CA CYS A 7 8.02 -28.46 28.71
C CYS A 7 6.65 -27.86 28.40
N THR A 8 6.27 -26.86 29.19
CA THR A 8 5.18 -25.96 28.86
C THR A 8 5.49 -25.38 27.49
N ASN A 9 4.57 -25.60 26.54
CA ASN A 9 4.56 -24.91 25.26
C ASN A 9 4.55 -23.40 25.55
N LEU A 10 5.73 -22.79 25.54
CA LEU A 10 5.86 -21.35 25.43
C LEU A 10 5.32 -21.02 24.04
N ASN A 11 4.05 -20.64 24.01
CA ASN A 11 3.42 -20.01 22.87
C ASN A 11 4.06 -18.63 22.71
N VAL A 12 5.29 -18.60 22.20
CA VAL A 12 6.01 -17.35 21.93
C VAL A 12 5.24 -16.69 20.79
N ARG A 13 4.35 -15.77 21.15
CA ARG A 13 3.82 -14.81 20.20
C ARG A 13 5.00 -13.98 19.72
N ASN A 14 5.60 -14.36 18.60
CA ASN A 14 6.61 -13.56 17.88
C ASN A 14 5.95 -12.35 17.21
N GLU A 15 5.06 -11.65 17.93
CA GLU A 15 4.38 -10.45 17.46
C GLU A 15 5.05 -9.25 18.14
N VAL A 16 5.82 -8.51 17.36
CA VAL A 16 6.45 -7.27 17.82
C VAL A 16 5.38 -6.18 17.81
N TYR A 17 4.98 -5.72 18.99
CA TYR A 17 4.05 -4.60 19.14
C TYR A 17 4.82 -3.29 19.03
N LEU A 18 4.51 -2.51 18.00
CA LEU A 18 5.19 -1.26 17.67
C LEU A 18 4.23 -0.07 17.77
N PRO A 19 3.74 0.26 18.98
CA PRO A 19 2.63 1.21 19.15
C PRO A 19 2.97 2.61 18.67
N ASN A 20 4.24 3.01 18.71
CA ASN A 20 4.66 4.38 18.41
C ASN A 20 5.31 4.54 17.03
N VAL A 21 5.21 3.52 16.17
CA VAL A 21 5.76 3.62 14.82
C VAL A 21 4.88 4.53 13.98
N GLU A 22 5.45 5.67 13.60
CA GLU A 22 4.82 6.65 12.71
C GLU A 22 5.25 6.48 11.25
N THR A 23 6.40 5.85 10.99
CA THR A 23 6.93 5.63 9.65
C THR A 23 7.39 4.18 9.49
N LEU A 24 6.90 3.50 8.46
CA LEU A 24 7.38 2.20 8.04
C LEU A 24 7.84 2.31 6.60
N PHE A 25 9.12 2.09 6.35
CA PHE A 25 9.74 2.25 5.04
C PHE A 25 10.51 1.01 4.64
N GLY A 26 10.46 0.66 3.35
CA GLY A 26 11.34 -0.36 2.77
C GLY A 26 11.08 -1.74 3.34
N MET A 27 9.81 -2.11 3.54
CA MET A 27 9.43 -3.47 3.94
C MET A 27 8.83 -4.20 2.72
N PRO A 28 9.31 -5.42 2.38
CA PRO A 28 8.67 -6.23 1.36
C PRO A 28 7.31 -6.72 1.85
N GLY A 29 6.26 -6.53 1.04
CA GLY A 29 4.93 -7.07 1.32
C GLY A 29 4.90 -8.59 1.38
N THR A 30 5.87 -9.26 0.75
CA THR A 30 6.07 -10.73 0.81
C THR A 30 6.52 -11.23 2.18
N ILE A 31 7.24 -10.41 2.96
CA ILE A 31 7.70 -10.76 4.32
C ILE A 31 6.70 -10.26 5.37
N LEU A 32 6.04 -9.14 5.09
CA LEU A 32 5.10 -8.54 6.01
C LEU A 32 3.82 -9.38 6.10
N LYS A 33 3.53 -9.90 7.29
CA LYS A 33 2.22 -10.49 7.57
C LYS A 33 1.15 -9.42 7.46
N ALA A 34 0.25 -9.55 6.49
CA ALA A 34 -0.74 -8.52 6.17
C ALA A 34 -1.59 -8.07 7.39
N SER A 35 -1.92 -8.99 8.31
CA SER A 35 -2.66 -8.66 9.54
C SER A 35 -1.89 -7.72 10.47
N SER A 36 -0.55 -7.73 10.42
CA SER A 36 0.28 -6.88 11.27
C SER A 36 0.20 -5.41 10.88
N LEU A 37 -0.20 -5.08 9.65
CA LEU A 37 -0.46 -3.69 9.24
C LEU A 37 -1.51 -3.05 10.14
N GLN A 38 -2.58 -3.77 10.49
CA GLN A 38 -3.66 -3.25 11.34
C GLN A 38 -3.22 -2.89 12.77
N ASN A 39 -2.05 -3.38 13.21
CA ASN A 39 -1.50 -3.04 14.51
C ASN A 39 -0.71 -1.72 14.52
N LEU A 40 -0.45 -1.13 13.33
CA LEU A 40 0.30 0.11 13.17
C LEU A 40 -0.63 1.34 13.24
N SER A 41 -1.40 1.45 14.32
CA SER A 41 -2.46 2.46 14.44
C SER A 41 -1.97 3.92 14.44
N ASN A 42 -0.70 4.16 14.76
CA ASN A 42 -0.08 5.49 14.76
C ASN A 42 0.66 5.85 13.46
N LEU A 43 0.60 4.98 12.44
CA LEU A 43 1.33 5.16 11.20
C LEU A 43 0.86 6.38 10.40
N ARG A 44 1.81 7.24 10.03
CA ARG A 44 1.64 8.41 9.18
C ARG A 44 2.21 8.18 7.79
N GLU A 45 3.27 7.40 7.68
CA GLU A 45 3.93 7.11 6.41
C GLU A 45 4.15 5.61 6.25
N LEU A 46 3.72 5.08 5.10
CA LEU A 46 3.90 3.69 4.73
C LEU A 46 4.52 3.59 3.33
N LEU A 47 5.68 2.96 3.25
CA LEU A 47 6.25 2.48 1.99
C LEU A 47 6.37 0.95 2.02
N LEU A 48 5.69 0.29 1.10
CA LEU A 48 5.81 -1.15 0.87
C LEU A 48 6.35 -1.42 -0.54
N TYR A 49 7.35 -2.31 -0.61
CA TYR A 49 7.82 -2.84 -1.88
C TYR A 49 7.37 -4.29 -2.08
N GLU A 50 7.34 -4.77 -3.32
CA GLU A 50 6.89 -6.13 -3.64
C GLU A 50 5.55 -6.47 -2.94
N ILE A 51 4.58 -5.58 -3.06
CA ILE A 51 3.29 -5.76 -2.39
C ILE A 51 2.56 -6.99 -2.97
N ASN A 52 2.08 -7.85 -2.08
CA ASN A 52 1.24 -8.99 -2.43
C ASN A 52 -0.26 -8.69 -2.22
N ASP A 53 -1.11 -9.57 -2.75
CA ASP A 53 -2.57 -9.39 -2.71
C ASP A 53 -3.12 -9.38 -1.29
N GLN A 54 -2.48 -10.06 -0.34
CA GLN A 54 -2.91 -10.06 1.06
C GLN A 54 -2.73 -8.68 1.70
N CYS A 55 -1.57 -8.06 1.52
CA CYS A 55 -1.31 -6.70 1.98
C CYS A 55 -2.24 -5.71 1.28
N LEU A 56 -2.45 -5.87 -0.03
CA LEU A 56 -3.36 -5.03 -0.80
C LEU A 56 -4.79 -5.13 -0.29
N ASN A 57 -5.28 -6.33 0.03
CA ASN A 57 -6.62 -6.52 0.58
C ASN A 57 -6.80 -5.83 1.94
N VAL A 58 -5.75 -5.79 2.77
CA VAL A 58 -5.77 -5.02 4.02
C VAL A 58 -5.76 -3.52 3.72
N ILE A 59 -4.91 -3.06 2.80
CA ILE A 59 -4.82 -1.66 2.35
C ILE A 59 -6.07 -1.19 1.61
N SER A 60 -6.89 -2.09 1.05
CA SER A 60 -8.17 -1.81 0.37
C SER A 60 -9.40 -2.19 1.19
N GLY A 61 -9.22 -2.69 2.42
CA GLY A 61 -10.30 -3.17 3.29
C GLY A 61 -11.30 -2.09 3.72
N LYS A 62 -12.21 -2.43 4.63
CA LYS A 62 -13.22 -1.46 5.13
C LYS A 62 -12.67 -0.45 6.11
N THR A 63 -11.61 -0.80 6.84
CA THR A 63 -10.95 0.07 7.82
C THR A 63 -9.59 0.51 7.26
N PRO A 64 -9.19 1.77 7.47
CA PRO A 64 -7.82 2.18 7.14
C PRO A 64 -6.85 1.48 8.09
N ILE A 65 -5.62 1.29 7.62
CA ILE A 65 -4.52 0.77 8.46
C ILE A 65 -4.23 1.72 9.62
N SER A 66 -4.28 3.02 9.34
CA SER A 66 -4.25 4.07 10.35
C SER A 66 -5.05 5.27 9.86
N GLU A 67 -5.87 5.82 10.75
CA GLU A 67 -6.57 7.10 10.58
C GLU A 67 -5.60 8.28 10.46
N LYS A 68 -4.32 8.08 10.79
CA LYS A 68 -3.27 9.11 10.76
C LYS A 68 -2.43 9.04 9.48
N LEU A 69 -2.69 8.09 8.59
CA LEU A 69 -1.87 7.88 7.39
C LEU A 69 -1.97 9.09 6.45
N GLN A 70 -0.83 9.71 6.19
CA GLN A 70 -0.67 10.93 5.39
C GLN A 70 0.04 10.66 4.06
N LYS A 71 0.94 9.67 4.04
CA LYS A 71 1.69 9.26 2.86
C LYS A 71 1.65 7.75 2.67
N LEU A 72 1.35 7.32 1.46
CA LEU A 72 1.34 5.93 1.05
C LEU A 72 2.13 5.76 -0.23
N GLU A 73 3.09 4.85 -0.20
CA GLU A 73 3.90 4.48 -1.35
C GLU A 73 3.87 2.98 -1.55
N LEU A 74 3.44 2.55 -2.73
CA LEU A 74 3.21 1.15 -3.06
C LEU A 74 3.99 0.78 -4.31
N TRP A 75 4.87 -0.23 -4.19
CA TRP A 75 5.60 -0.74 -5.33
C TRP A 75 5.12 -2.15 -5.69
N PHE A 76 4.61 -2.26 -6.90
CA PHE A 76 4.04 -3.46 -7.47
C PHE A 76 5.06 -4.12 -8.40
N THR A 77 5.27 -5.42 -8.21
CA THR A 77 6.05 -6.28 -9.12
C THR A 77 5.15 -7.23 -9.91
N GLN A 78 3.86 -7.28 -9.58
CA GLN A 78 2.85 -8.11 -10.22
C GLN A 78 1.59 -7.29 -10.54
N LYS A 79 0.74 -7.83 -11.41
CA LYS A 79 -0.58 -7.26 -11.68
C LYS A 79 -1.40 -7.30 -10.39
N PHE A 80 -2.08 -6.21 -10.08
CA PHE A 80 -3.08 -6.17 -9.02
C PHE A 80 -4.45 -5.84 -9.59
N GLU A 81 -5.50 -6.29 -8.92
CA GLU A 81 -6.85 -6.16 -9.45
C GLU A 81 -7.49 -4.83 -9.10
N ARG A 82 -7.60 -4.45 -7.82
CA ARG A 82 -8.33 -3.25 -7.40
C ARG A 82 -7.76 -2.62 -6.15
N LEU A 83 -7.67 -1.29 -6.16
CA LEU A 83 -7.23 -0.49 -5.02
C LEU A 83 -8.33 0.51 -4.64
N ASN A 84 -8.81 0.42 -3.40
CA ASN A 84 -9.75 1.41 -2.85
C ASN A 84 -9.09 2.14 -1.68
N LEU A 85 -8.99 3.46 -1.77
CA LEU A 85 -8.38 4.30 -0.76
C LEU A 85 -9.31 5.42 -0.24
N SER A 86 -10.61 5.39 -0.54
CA SER A 86 -11.53 6.49 -0.20
C SER A 86 -11.68 6.76 1.30
N ARG A 87 -11.44 5.74 2.13
CA ARG A 87 -11.51 5.86 3.60
C ARG A 87 -10.29 6.52 4.25
N TYR A 88 -9.23 6.80 3.51
CA TYR A 88 -8.04 7.42 4.09
C TYR A 88 -8.15 8.95 4.08
N ASP A 89 -8.95 9.50 4.99
CA ASP A 89 -9.26 10.93 5.03
C ASP A 89 -8.04 11.84 5.15
N ARG A 90 -6.94 11.36 5.75
CA ARG A 90 -5.73 12.16 5.93
C ARG A 90 -4.66 11.92 4.86
N LEU A 91 -4.90 11.00 3.93
CA LEU A 91 -3.91 10.64 2.92
C LEU A 91 -3.79 11.76 1.90
N ALA A 92 -2.70 12.51 1.99
CA ALA A 92 -2.42 13.66 1.14
C ALA A 92 -1.46 13.32 -0.01
N SER A 93 -0.68 12.25 0.12
CA SER A 93 0.31 11.83 -0.87
C SER A 93 0.22 10.33 -1.16
N LEU A 94 0.07 10.02 -2.44
CA LEU A 94 0.04 8.66 -2.97
C LEU A 94 1.08 8.51 -4.06
N THR A 95 1.98 7.55 -3.90
CA THR A 95 2.92 7.13 -4.93
C THR A 95 2.67 5.66 -5.26
N ILE A 96 2.50 5.37 -6.54
CA ILE A 96 2.33 4.01 -7.03
C ILE A 96 3.38 3.76 -8.09
N THR A 97 4.23 2.77 -7.84
CA THR A 97 5.31 2.36 -8.73
C THR A 97 5.01 0.96 -9.25
N ALA A 98 5.10 0.75 -10.55
CA ALA A 98 4.90 -0.55 -11.17
C ALA A 98 6.17 -1.03 -11.88
N VAL A 99 6.96 -1.89 -11.23
CA VAL A 99 8.15 -2.48 -11.84
C VAL A 99 7.73 -3.77 -12.54
N SER A 100 7.19 -3.64 -13.76
CA SER A 100 6.69 -4.79 -14.53
C SER A 100 7.43 -4.98 -15.85
N TYR A 101 7.86 -6.21 -16.09
CA TYR A 101 8.26 -6.70 -17.41
C TYR A 101 7.06 -6.98 -18.34
N SER A 102 5.83 -6.96 -17.79
CA SER A 102 4.57 -7.20 -18.51
C SER A 102 3.83 -5.89 -18.81
N PRO A 103 3.40 -5.66 -20.05
CA PRO A 103 2.93 -4.36 -20.53
C PRO A 103 1.54 -3.91 -20.04
N LEU A 104 0.89 -4.60 -19.10
CA LEU A 104 -0.57 -4.46 -18.85
C LEU A 104 -0.94 -4.29 -17.36
N ILE A 105 -0.18 -3.52 -16.59
CA ILE A 105 -0.67 -3.07 -15.29
C ILE A 105 -1.67 -1.93 -15.54
N LYS A 106 -2.95 -2.28 -15.58
CA LYS A 106 -4.04 -1.30 -15.54
C LYS A 106 -4.25 -0.87 -14.10
N LEU A 107 -4.10 0.42 -13.84
CA LEU A 107 -4.40 1.00 -12.54
C LEU A 107 -5.94 1.06 -12.37
N ASP A 108 -6.52 0.05 -11.72
CA ASP A 108 -7.95 0.05 -11.35
C ASP A 108 -8.09 0.55 -9.90
N ILE A 109 -7.92 1.87 -9.72
CA ILE A 109 -8.26 2.55 -8.47
C ILE A 109 -9.76 2.85 -8.52
N ILE A 110 -10.51 2.24 -7.60
CA ILE A 110 -11.97 2.42 -7.53
C ILE A 110 -12.27 3.86 -7.09
N GLU A 111 -11.62 4.30 -6.01
CA GLU A 111 -11.80 5.64 -5.45
C GLU A 111 -10.51 6.13 -4.80
N PHE A 112 -10.19 7.40 -5.05
CA PHE A 112 -9.09 8.10 -4.40
C PHE A 112 -9.48 8.60 -3.01
N PRO A 113 -8.51 8.83 -2.11
CA PRO A 113 -8.78 9.49 -0.84
C PRO A 113 -9.29 10.92 -1.06
N PRO A 114 -10.23 11.40 -0.22
CA PRO A 114 -10.91 12.67 -0.43
C PRO A 114 -9.99 13.89 -0.30
N ASN A 115 -8.91 13.79 0.47
CA ASN A 115 -7.95 14.87 0.68
C ASN A 115 -6.60 14.62 0.00
N LEU A 116 -6.57 13.77 -1.03
CA LEU A 116 -5.35 13.51 -1.78
C LEU A 116 -4.95 14.75 -2.57
N ILE A 117 -3.72 15.22 -2.38
CA ILE A 117 -3.19 16.44 -2.98
C ILE A 117 -2.12 16.10 -4.03
N PHE A 118 -1.35 15.05 -3.75
CA PHE A 118 -0.21 14.63 -4.55
C PHE A 118 -0.39 13.20 -5.03
N LEU A 119 -0.37 13.01 -6.34
CA LEU A 119 -0.39 11.71 -6.97
C LEU A 119 0.84 11.56 -7.86
N ARG A 120 1.61 10.48 -7.63
CA ARG A 120 2.71 10.09 -8.51
C ARG A 120 2.51 8.66 -8.97
N LEU A 121 2.54 8.47 -10.27
CA LEU A 121 2.45 7.17 -10.92
C LEU A 121 3.76 6.94 -11.69
N TRP A 122 4.48 5.87 -11.35
CA TRP A 122 5.79 5.57 -11.89
C TRP A 122 5.82 4.20 -12.57
N ASP A 123 6.48 4.14 -13.73
CA ASP A 123 6.62 2.94 -14.56
C ASP A 123 5.26 2.29 -14.93
N MET A 124 4.23 3.12 -15.04
CA MET A 124 2.90 2.71 -15.46
C MET A 124 2.80 2.74 -16.99
N LYS A 125 1.95 1.86 -17.53
CA LYS A 125 1.53 1.95 -18.93
C LYS A 125 0.04 2.21 -18.97
N PHE A 126 -0.33 3.37 -19.48
CA PHE A 126 -1.73 3.71 -19.70
C PHE A 126 -2.13 3.33 -21.13
N THR A 127 -3.28 2.68 -21.28
CA THR A 127 -3.85 2.37 -22.60
C THR A 127 -4.46 3.60 -23.26
N GLU A 128 -4.86 4.58 -22.45
CA GLU A 128 -5.41 5.87 -22.86
C GLU A 128 -4.78 6.98 -22.02
N ASP A 129 -4.89 8.23 -22.45
CA ASP A 129 -4.41 9.37 -21.67
C ASP A 129 -5.18 9.46 -20.33
N PRO A 130 -4.52 9.25 -19.17
CA PRO A 130 -5.18 9.24 -17.87
C PRO A 130 -5.81 10.59 -17.52
N MET A 131 -5.36 11.69 -18.13
CA MET A 131 -5.94 13.02 -17.94
C MET A 131 -7.24 13.23 -18.71
N LYS A 132 -7.64 12.30 -19.61
CA LYS A 132 -8.95 12.32 -20.28
C LYS A 132 -10.09 11.87 -19.37
N GLU A 133 -9.82 11.07 -18.34
CA GLU A 133 -10.75 10.75 -17.25
C GLU A 133 -10.86 11.93 -16.26
N LYS A 134 -11.24 13.08 -16.82
CA LYS A 134 -11.08 14.44 -16.29
C LYS A 134 -11.61 14.66 -14.88
N THR A 135 -12.59 13.91 -14.39
CA THR A 135 -13.20 14.20 -13.08
C THR A 135 -12.37 13.74 -11.88
N ALA A 136 -11.58 12.66 -12.01
CA ALA A 136 -10.81 12.14 -10.87
C ALA A 136 -9.47 12.85 -10.67
N PHE A 137 -8.78 13.20 -11.76
CA PHE A 137 -7.42 13.75 -11.70
C PHE A 137 -7.35 15.28 -11.58
N GLN A 138 -8.45 15.99 -11.84
CA GLN A 138 -8.49 17.46 -11.77
C GLN A 138 -8.48 18.03 -10.35
N SER A 139 -8.77 17.22 -9.33
CA SER A 139 -8.76 17.64 -7.92
C SER A 139 -7.36 17.70 -7.31
N PHE A 140 -6.36 17.07 -7.95
CA PHE A 140 -5.00 16.98 -7.42
C PHE A 140 -4.20 18.26 -7.70
N LYS A 141 -3.44 18.74 -6.72
CA LYS A 141 -2.53 19.89 -6.90
C LYS A 141 -1.30 19.50 -7.72
N CYS A 142 -0.90 18.24 -7.68
CA CYS A 142 0.24 17.75 -8.45
C CYS A 142 0.00 16.29 -8.87
N CYS A 143 0.02 16.07 -10.19
CA CYS A 143 0.03 14.76 -10.82
C CYS A 143 1.34 14.61 -11.59
N GLN A 144 2.11 13.56 -11.28
CA GLN A 144 3.32 13.22 -12.02
C GLN A 144 3.17 11.84 -12.63
N PHE A 145 3.24 11.78 -13.95
CA PHE A 145 3.33 10.56 -14.74
C PHE A 145 4.74 10.46 -15.28
N MET A 146 5.43 9.38 -14.97
CA MET A 146 6.76 9.12 -15.49
C MET A 146 6.73 7.75 -16.17
N ASP A 147 6.61 7.80 -17.49
CA ASP A 147 6.54 6.62 -18.36
C ASP A 147 7.89 6.37 -19.02
N TYR A 148 8.25 5.09 -19.18
CA TYR A 148 9.23 4.67 -20.17
C TYR A 148 8.52 4.49 -21.52
N PHE A 149 8.63 5.48 -22.41
CA PHE A 149 8.40 5.26 -23.83
C PHE A 149 9.50 4.33 -24.36
N ARG A 150 9.22 3.04 -24.49
CA ARG A 150 9.94 2.22 -25.46
C ARG A 150 9.25 2.42 -26.81
N SER A 151 9.80 3.36 -27.58
CA SER A 151 9.60 3.47 -29.03
C SER A 151 9.97 2.18 -29.74
#